data_AF-A0A0M9DIF1-F1
#
_entry.id   AF-A0A0M9DIF1-F1
#
_cell.length_a   1.000
_cell.length_b   1.000
_cell.length_c   1.000
_cell.angle_alpha   90.00
_cell.angle_beta   90.00
_cell.angle_gamma   90.00
#
_symmetry.space_group_name_H-M   'P 1'
#
loop_
_entity.id
_entity.type
_entity.pdbx_description
1 polymer ?
#
loop_
_entity_poly.entity_id
_entity_poly.type
_entity_poly.pdbx_seq_one_letter_code
_entity_poly.pdbx_strand_id
1 'polypeptide(L)'
;MEVKELLTQIQQQYNAWKLERDQEEIVTDISDVQQFLAAYMYDYVIEFVKDVKNLQSFTVGIYELEKQFSLGVSLSRYKSIFEYLDLLEEPFRTGRLSALMSEMEREFNIPMLNNEQFNRENIGVMELYWSISSDRDL
;
A
#
# COMPACT_ATOMS: atom_id res chain seq x y z
N MET A 1 19.75 70.32 39.90
CA MET A 1 18.73 69.53 39.19
C MET A 1 17.39 70.03 39.71
N GLU A 2 16.58 70.63 38.85
CA GLU A 2 15.27 71.15 39.26
C GLU A 2 14.28 69.99 39.41
N VAL A 3 13.38 70.06 40.40
CA VAL A 3 12.35 69.05 40.67
C VAL A 3 11.55 68.68 39.41
N LYS A 4 11.35 69.64 38.51
CA LYS A 4 10.64 69.46 37.24
C LYS A 4 11.34 68.49 36.30
N GLU A 5 12.67 68.52 36.28
CA GLU A 5 13.53 67.66 35.45
C GLU A 5 13.48 66.21 35.94
N LEU A 6 13.51 66.01 37.26
CA LEU A 6 13.31 64.70 37.89
C LEU A 6 11.91 64.11 37.60
N LEU A 7 10.86 64.94 37.67
CA LEU A 7 9.51 64.49 37.35
C LEU A 7 9.36 64.06 35.88
N THR A 8 10.01 64.77 34.96
CA THR A 8 10.02 64.37 33.54
C THR A 8 10.75 63.04 33.33
N GLN A 9 11.89 62.83 33.99
CA GLN A 9 12.63 61.57 33.90
C GLN A 9 11.81 60.39 34.45
N ILE A 10 11.16 60.56 35.60
CA ILE A 10 10.29 59.53 36.20
C ILE A 10 9.12 59.20 35.26
N GLN A 11 8.48 60.19 34.65
CA GLN A 11 7.38 59.95 33.72
C GLN A 11 7.84 59.19 32.46
N GLN A 12 9.03 59.50 31.94
CA GLN A 12 9.60 58.79 30.80
C GLN A 12 9.91 57.33 31.15
N GLN A 13 10.50 57.07 32.32
CA GLN A 13 10.77 55.71 32.80
C GLN A 13 9.49 54.90 32.99
N TYR A 14 8.45 55.50 33.57
CA TYR A 14 7.15 54.84 33.73
C TYR A 14 6.52 54.49 32.38
N ASN A 15 6.55 55.41 31.42
CA ASN A 15 5.98 55.16 30.09
C ASN A 15 6.75 54.06 29.34
N ALA A 16 8.09 54.03 29.44
CA ALA A 16 8.91 52.99 28.85
C ALA A 16 8.62 51.62 29.48
N TRP A 17 8.60 51.54 30.81
CA TRP A 17 8.26 50.32 31.55
C TRP A 17 6.86 49.80 31.20
N LYS A 18 5.87 50.70 31.09
CA LYS A 18 4.50 50.32 30.72
C LYS A 18 4.45 49.73 29.30
N LEU A 19 5.14 50.36 28.34
CA LEU A 19 5.19 49.87 26.96
C LEU A 19 5.86 48.50 26.86
N GLU A 20 6.97 48.28 27.58
CA GLU A 20 7.66 46.98 27.65
C GLU A 20 6.72 45.89 28.19
N ARG A 21 6.01 46.19 29.29
CA ARG A 21 5.03 45.27 29.87
C ARG A 21 3.88 44.94 28.93
N ASP A 22 3.31 45.95 28.26
CA ASP A 22 2.22 45.76 27.30
C ASP A 22 2.70 44.91 26.10
N GLN A 23 3.96 45.03 25.69
CA GLN A 23 4.56 44.18 24.64
C GLN A 23 4.78 42.73 25.11
N GLU A 24 5.24 42.51 26.34
CA GLU A 24 5.41 41.17 26.91
C GLU A 24 4.09 40.41 27.01
N GLU A 25 2.99 41.10 27.37
CA GLU A 25 1.65 40.52 27.42
C GLU A 25 1.19 40.06 26.03
N ILE A 26 1.34 40.92 25.01
CA ILE A 26 1.01 40.58 23.61
C ILE A 26 1.85 39.40 23.10
N VAL A 27 3.14 39.34 23.42
CA VAL A 27 4.01 38.23 23.00
C VAL A 27 3.57 36.91 23.65
N THR A 28 3.14 36.96 24.91
CA THR A 28 2.61 35.80 25.64
C THR A 28 1.32 35.29 24.99
N ASP A 29 0.36 36.18 24.70
CA ASP A 29 -0.88 35.82 24.02
C ASP A 29 -0.65 35.21 22.63
N ILE A 30 0.30 35.75 21.87
CA ILE A 30 0.68 35.19 20.55
C ILE A 30 1.27 33.79 20.71
N SER A 31 2.12 33.57 21.70
CA SER A 31 2.69 32.25 21.99
C SER A 31 1.61 31.23 22.33
N ASP A 32 0.63 31.60 23.15
CA ASP A 32 -0.47 30.71 23.54
C ASP A 32 -1.35 30.33 22.34
N VAL A 33 -1.66 31.29 21.47
CA VAL A 33 -2.37 31.03 20.20
C VAL A 33 -1.56 30.11 19.29
N GLN A 34 -0.24 30.32 19.19
CA GLN A 34 0.63 29.45 18.39
C GLN A 34 0.68 28.02 18.94
N GLN A 35 0.77 27.85 20.26
CA GLN A 35 0.74 26.52 20.89
C GLN A 35 -0.59 25.82 20.66
N PHE A 36 -1.71 26.54 20.81
CA PHE A 36 -3.04 26.00 20.54
C PHE A 36 -3.19 25.55 19.08
N LEU A 37 -2.80 26.40 18.12
CA LEU A 37 -2.85 26.06 16.70
C LEU A 37 -1.93 24.87 16.37
N ALA A 38 -0.74 24.81 16.95
CA ALA A 38 0.17 23.69 16.74
C ALA A 38 -0.42 22.37 17.24
N ALA A 39 -1.05 22.36 18.42
CA ALA A 39 -1.72 21.18 18.96
C ALA A 39 -2.90 20.75 18.07
N TYR A 40 -3.75 21.69 17.67
CA TYR A 40 -4.89 21.41 16.79
C TYR A 40 -4.45 20.84 15.43
N MET A 41 -3.41 21.43 14.82
CA MET A 41 -2.87 20.96 13.54
C MET A 41 -2.21 19.59 13.68
N TYR A 42 -1.54 19.31 14.80
CA TYR A 42 -0.93 18.01 15.06
C TYR A 42 -1.97 16.90 15.07
N ASP A 43 -3.08 17.08 15.80
CA ASP A 43 -4.16 16.09 15.86
C ASP A 43 -4.77 15.83 14.48
N TYR A 44 -5.00 16.89 13.70
CA TYR A 44 -5.51 16.77 12.34
C TYR A 44 -4.54 15.98 11.43
N VAL A 45 -3.24 16.27 11.51
CA VAL A 45 -2.22 15.55 10.74
C VAL A 45 -2.16 14.08 11.14
N ILE A 46 -2.28 13.76 12.43
CA ILE A 46 -2.27 12.37 12.91
C ILE A 46 -3.46 11.60 12.35
N GLU A 47 -4.67 12.15 12.40
CA GLU A 47 -5.87 11.50 11.83
C GLU A 47 -5.73 11.33 10.31
N PHE A 48 -5.27 12.36 9.59
CA PHE A 48 -5.02 12.27 8.16
C PHE A 48 -4.01 11.16 7.81
N VAL A 49 -2.91 11.04 8.58
CA VAL A 49 -1.90 9.99 8.36
C VAL A 49 -2.49 8.59 8.59
N LYS A 50 -3.40 8.42 9.56
CA LYS A 50 -4.10 7.15 9.77
C LYS A 50 -4.95 6.80 8.55
N ASP A 51 -5.73 7.75 8.04
CA ASP A 51 -6.57 7.55 6.86
C ASP A 51 -5.74 7.17 5.63
N VAL A 52 -4.61 7.85 5.41
CA VAL A 52 -3.68 7.51 4.31
C VAL A 52 -3.16 6.09 4.44
N LYS A 53 -2.77 5.64 5.64
CA LYS A 53 -2.32 4.26 5.87
C LYS A 53 -3.41 3.23 5.63
N ASN A 54 -4.64 3.54 6.02
CA ASN A 54 -5.79 2.68 5.77
C ASN A 54 -6.06 2.54 4.27
N LEU A 55 -6.02 3.64 3.53
CA LEU A 55 -6.17 3.63 2.07
C LEU A 55 -5.05 2.82 1.38
N GLN A 56 -3.80 2.98 1.81
CA GLN A 56 -2.69 2.18 1.28
C GLN A 56 -2.89 0.68 1.50
N SER A 57 -3.33 0.29 2.70
CA SER A 57 -3.60 -1.11 3.03
C SER A 57 -4.73 -1.68 2.17
N PHE A 58 -5.78 -0.89 1.94
CA PHE A 58 -6.89 -1.26 1.05
C PHE A 58 -6.44 -1.46 -0.40
N THR A 59 -5.61 -0.54 -0.93
CA THR A 59 -5.05 -0.66 -2.28
C THR A 59 -4.24 -1.95 -2.46
N VAL A 60 -3.40 -2.32 -1.50
CA VAL A 60 -2.66 -3.59 -1.53
C VAL A 60 -3.62 -4.78 -1.58
N GLY A 61 -4.71 -4.74 -0.79
CA GLY A 61 -5.74 -5.78 -0.81
C GLY A 61 -6.42 -5.95 -2.17
N ILE A 62 -6.71 -4.85 -2.88
CA ILE A 62 -7.30 -4.90 -4.23
C ILE A 62 -6.36 -5.60 -5.21
N TYR A 63 -5.08 -5.23 -5.24
CA TYR A 63 -4.11 -5.83 -6.15
C TYR A 63 -3.99 -7.35 -5.96
N GLU A 64 -4.01 -7.82 -4.71
CA GLU A 64 -3.96 -9.25 -4.42
C GLU A 64 -5.24 -9.98 -4.89
N LEU A 65 -6.42 -9.36 -4.72
CA LEU A 65 -7.68 -9.91 -5.23
C LEU A 65 -7.72 -9.99 -6.75
N GLU A 66 -7.26 -8.95 -7.45
CA GLU A 66 -7.18 -8.94 -8.92
C GLU A 66 -6.25 -10.05 -9.43
N LYS A 67 -5.11 -10.25 -8.76
CA LYS A 67 -4.18 -11.33 -9.07
C LYS A 67 -4.84 -12.70 -8.90
N GLN A 68 -5.52 -12.94 -7.77
CA GLN A 68 -6.22 -14.20 -7.52
C GLN A 68 -7.35 -14.46 -8.52
N PHE A 69 -8.11 -13.41 -8.86
CA PHE A 69 -9.18 -13.51 -9.85
C PHE A 69 -8.60 -13.86 -11.24
N SER A 70 -7.56 -13.16 -11.68
CA SER A 70 -6.89 -13.45 -12.94
C SER A 70 -6.33 -14.88 -12.99
N LEU A 71 -5.71 -15.34 -11.90
CA LEU A 71 -5.21 -16.72 -11.78
C LEU A 71 -6.35 -17.74 -11.91
N GLY A 72 -7.48 -17.51 -11.25
CA GLY A 72 -8.66 -18.37 -11.33
C GLY A 72 -9.25 -18.45 -12.73
N VAL A 73 -9.34 -17.31 -13.44
CA VAL A 73 -9.82 -17.25 -14.83
C VAL A 73 -8.88 -18.05 -15.76
N SER A 74 -7.56 -17.83 -15.67
CA SER A 74 -6.58 -18.57 -16.47
C SER A 74 -6.65 -20.08 -16.19
N LEU A 75 -6.67 -20.50 -14.92
CA LEU A 75 -6.77 -21.92 -14.56
C LEU A 75 -8.06 -22.57 -15.09
N SER A 76 -9.19 -21.88 -15.00
CA SER A 76 -10.46 -22.36 -15.55
C SER A 76 -10.36 -22.58 -17.06
N ARG A 77 -9.73 -21.64 -17.79
CA ARG A 77 -9.49 -21.77 -19.23
C ARG A 77 -8.67 -23.02 -19.56
N TYR A 78 -7.56 -23.26 -18.85
CA TYR A 78 -6.72 -24.44 -19.09
C TYR A 78 -7.45 -25.74 -18.75
N LYS A 79 -8.28 -25.78 -17.69
CA LYS A 79 -9.13 -26.93 -17.37
C LYS A 79 -10.10 -27.26 -18.51
N SER A 80 -10.81 -26.26 -19.02
CA SER A 80 -11.75 -26.47 -20.14
C SER A 80 -11.06 -26.93 -21.41
N ILE A 81 -9.84 -26.43 -21.69
CA ILE A 81 -9.06 -26.92 -22.84
C ILE A 81 -8.67 -28.39 -22.62
N PHE A 82 -8.17 -28.73 -21.42
CA PHE A 82 -7.79 -30.11 -21.11
C PHE A 82 -8.97 -31.08 -21.23
N GLU A 83 -10.13 -30.74 -20.66
CA GLU A 83 -11.38 -31.52 -20.81
C GLU A 83 -11.78 -31.72 -22.28
N TYR A 84 -11.62 -30.69 -23.11
CA TYR A 84 -11.88 -30.80 -24.54
C TYR A 84 -10.87 -31.71 -25.26
N LEU A 85 -9.58 -31.63 -24.90
CA LEU A 85 -8.54 -32.47 -25.50
C LEU A 85 -8.73 -33.95 -25.18
N ASP A 86 -9.36 -34.28 -24.06
CA ASP A 86 -9.65 -35.67 -23.69
C ASP A 86 -10.65 -36.34 -24.64
N LEU A 87 -11.41 -35.55 -25.40
CA LEU A 87 -12.35 -36.03 -26.43
C LEU A 87 -11.67 -36.29 -27.78
N LEU A 88 -10.39 -35.97 -27.94
CA LEU A 88 -9.67 -36.14 -29.20
C LEU A 88 -9.03 -37.52 -29.31
N GLU A 89 -9.02 -38.08 -30.51
CA GLU A 89 -8.30 -39.32 -30.81
C GLU A 89 -6.80 -39.08 -31.04
N GLU A 90 -6.00 -40.12 -30.80
CA GLU A 90 -4.58 -40.12 -31.13
C GLU A 90 -4.36 -40.07 -32.66
N PRO A 91 -3.27 -39.45 -33.13
CA PRO A 91 -2.13 -38.89 -32.39
C PRO A 91 -2.29 -37.40 -32.01
N PHE A 92 -3.46 -36.80 -32.30
CA PHE A 92 -3.64 -35.36 -32.18
C PHE A 92 -3.73 -34.90 -30.73
N ARG A 93 -4.25 -35.76 -29.83
CA ARG A 93 -4.36 -35.50 -28.40
C ARG A 93 -3.00 -35.28 -27.76
N THR A 94 -2.06 -36.24 -27.89
CA THR A 94 -0.72 -36.15 -27.28
C THR A 94 0.05 -34.88 -27.67
N GLY A 95 0.01 -34.51 -28.95
CA GLY A 95 0.69 -33.28 -29.43
C GLY A 95 0.09 -32.01 -28.84
N ARG A 96 -1.24 -31.97 -28.66
CA ARG A 96 -1.95 -30.83 -28.08
C ARG A 96 -1.75 -30.73 -26.57
N LEU A 97 -1.69 -31.85 -25.84
CA LEU A 97 -1.35 -31.85 -24.40
C LEU A 97 0.05 -31.29 -24.17
N SER A 98 1.02 -31.66 -25.01
CA SER A 98 2.39 -31.13 -24.93
C SER A 98 2.45 -29.62 -25.17
N ALA A 99 1.69 -29.11 -26.14
CA ALA A 99 1.55 -27.68 -26.38
C ALA A 99 0.89 -26.98 -25.19
N LEU A 100 -0.17 -27.56 -24.62
CA LEU A 100 -0.88 -27.02 -23.46
C LEU A 100 0.04 -26.89 -22.24
N MET A 101 0.87 -27.89 -21.96
CA MET A 101 1.88 -27.82 -20.90
C MET A 101 2.88 -26.69 -21.14
N SER A 102 3.39 -26.55 -22.38
CA SER A 102 4.34 -25.48 -22.72
C SER A 102 3.74 -24.08 -22.56
N GLU A 103 2.44 -23.94 -22.83
CA GLU A 103 1.70 -22.69 -22.59
C GLU A 103 1.56 -22.41 -21.09
N MET A 104 1.19 -23.42 -20.28
CA MET A 104 1.12 -23.31 -18.83
C MET A 104 2.48 -22.95 -18.20
N GLU A 105 3.56 -23.59 -18.65
CA GLU A 105 4.92 -23.30 -18.17
C GLU A 105 5.28 -21.82 -18.36
N ARG A 106 4.93 -21.26 -19.53
CA ARG A 106 5.19 -19.85 -19.84
C ARG A 106 4.29 -18.90 -19.05
N GLU A 107 2.99 -19.19 -18.99
CA GLU A 107 2.02 -18.29 -18.36
C GLU A 107 2.17 -18.23 -16.85
N PHE A 108 2.38 -19.38 -16.20
CA PHE A 108 2.51 -19.46 -14.75
C PHE A 108 3.97 -19.42 -14.28
N ASN A 109 4.94 -19.27 -15.20
CA ASN A 109 6.37 -19.30 -14.93
C ASN A 109 6.80 -20.56 -14.16
N ILE A 110 6.28 -21.72 -14.58
CA ILE A 110 6.61 -23.00 -13.93
C ILE A 110 8.10 -23.27 -14.11
N PRO A 111 8.87 -23.44 -13.03
CA PRO A 111 10.31 -23.71 -13.14
C PRO A 111 10.58 -25.05 -13.84
N MET A 112 11.58 -25.08 -14.72
CA MET A 112 11.99 -26.32 -15.41
C MET A 112 12.48 -27.42 -14.45
N LEU A 113 12.99 -27.03 -13.28
CA LEU A 113 13.41 -27.93 -12.23
C LEU A 113 12.40 -27.89 -11.09
N ASN A 114 12.20 -29.03 -10.43
CA ASN A 114 11.29 -29.12 -9.29
C ASN A 114 11.65 -28.08 -8.22
N ASN A 115 10.70 -27.20 -7.90
CA ASN A 115 10.85 -26.15 -6.91
C ASN A 115 9.73 -26.30 -5.86
N GLU A 116 10.08 -26.81 -4.68
CA GLU A 116 9.09 -27.08 -3.63
C GLU A 116 8.38 -25.81 -3.14
N GLN A 117 9.07 -24.67 -3.12
CA GLN A 117 8.46 -23.41 -2.71
C GLN A 117 7.38 -23.01 -3.73
N PHE A 118 7.71 -23.03 -5.02
CA PHE A 118 6.75 -22.76 -6.08
C PHE A 118 5.55 -23.71 -6.01
N ASN A 119 5.79 -25.00 -5.80
CA ASN A 119 4.73 -26.01 -5.73
C ASN A 119 3.76 -25.74 -4.56
N ARG A 120 4.29 -25.34 -3.39
CA ARG A 120 3.46 -24.99 -2.22
C ARG A 120 2.65 -23.71 -2.45
N GLU A 121 3.23 -22.73 -3.14
CA GLU A 121 2.56 -21.45 -3.42
C GLU A 121 1.54 -21.54 -4.56
N ASN A 122 1.66 -22.55 -5.45
CA ASN A 122 0.86 -22.67 -6.68
C ASN A 122 0.19 -24.05 -6.84
N ILE A 123 -0.38 -24.58 -5.76
CA ILE A 123 -0.97 -25.94 -5.71
C ILE A 123 -1.92 -26.20 -6.88
N GLY A 124 -2.89 -25.31 -7.13
CA GLY A 124 -3.88 -25.51 -8.20
C GLY A 124 -3.31 -25.50 -9.62
N VAL A 125 -2.21 -24.76 -9.86
CA VAL A 125 -1.48 -24.80 -11.13
C VAL A 125 -0.81 -26.17 -11.29
N MET A 126 -0.13 -26.63 -10.24
CA MET A 126 0.63 -27.87 -10.27
C MET A 126 -0.27 -29.11 -10.34
N GLU A 127 -1.41 -29.12 -9.66
CA GLU A 127 -2.40 -30.21 -9.76
C GLU A 127 -2.89 -30.41 -11.19
N LEU A 128 -3.25 -29.32 -11.87
CA LEU A 128 -3.67 -29.37 -13.27
C LEU A 128 -2.51 -29.79 -14.19
N TYR A 129 -1.33 -29.21 -13.98
CA TYR A 129 -0.14 -29.51 -14.76
C TYR A 129 0.25 -30.99 -14.66
N TRP A 130 0.23 -31.57 -13.46
CA TRP A 130 0.51 -32.98 -13.23
C TRP A 130 -0.58 -33.89 -13.81
N SER A 131 -1.85 -33.47 -13.76
CA SER A 131 -2.95 -34.20 -14.41
C SER A 131 -2.72 -34.31 -15.92
N ILE A 132 -2.42 -33.18 -16.58
CA ILE A 132 -2.13 -33.14 -18.02
C ILE A 132 -0.89 -33.98 -18.36
N SER A 133 0.17 -33.88 -17.56
CA SER A 133 1.39 -34.67 -17.78
C SER A 133 1.16 -36.16 -17.65
N SER A 134 0.34 -36.58 -16.66
CA SER A 134 0.06 -38.00 -16.43
C SER A 134 -0.79 -38.59 -17.55
N ASP A 135 -1.75 -37.82 -18.08
CA ASP A 135 -2.62 -38.24 -19.18
C ASP A 135 -1.94 -38.33 -20.54
N ARG A 136 -0.78 -37.70 -20.71
CA ARG A 136 0.06 -37.81 -21.90
C ARG A 136 0.86 -39.12 -21.94
N ASP A 137 1.20 -39.64 -20.77
CA ASP A 137 2.10 -40.79 -20.62
C ASP A 137 1.32 -42.14 -20.52
N LEU A 138 -0.02 -42.10 -20.63
CA LEU A 138 -0.94 -43.25 -20.71
C LEU A 138 -1.32 -43.56 -22.17
#